data_AF-U4VAB9-F1
#
_entry.id   AF-U4VAB9-F1
#
_cell.length_a   1.000
_cell.length_b   1.000
_cell.length_c   1.000
_cell.angle_alpha   90.00
_cell.angle_beta   90.00
_cell.angle_gamma   90.00
#
_symmetry.space_group_name_H-M   'P 1'
#
loop_
_entity.id
_entity.type
_entity.pdbx_description
1 polymer ?
#
loop_
_entity_poly.entity_id
_entity_poly.type
_entity_poly.pdbx_seq_one_letter_code
_entity_poly.pdbx_strand_id
1 'polypeptide(L)'
;MLAVSSLDGERVADSSKLLLIFATDARNTDMVFADNEEKTVSSFGTLPVQIKVGHVWFKMPINTAWRLSPPVGLDGVVQPPAITGDGTDGLNVELWNNASVLPNPPGPTTYFLIERV
;
A
#
# COMPACT_ATOMS: atom_id res chain seq x y z
N MET A 1 -5.60 7.77 -2.91
CA MET A 1 -6.74 6.89 -3.26
C MET A 1 -6.54 5.55 -2.58
N LEU A 2 -7.61 4.88 -2.13
CA LEU A 2 -7.54 3.54 -1.56
C LEU A 2 -8.45 2.59 -2.35
N ALA A 3 -7.97 1.40 -2.69
CA ALA A 3 -8.74 0.36 -3.34
C ALA A 3 -8.43 -1.01 -2.74
N VAL A 4 -9.39 -1.93 -2.82
CA VAL A 4 -9.25 -3.32 -2.35
C VAL A 4 -9.61 -4.24 -3.51
N SER A 5 -8.77 -5.24 -3.76
CA SER A 5 -9.01 -6.30 -4.75
C SER A 5 -8.89 -7.66 -4.08
N SER A 6 -9.71 -8.62 -4.48
CA SER A 6 -9.46 -10.03 -4.19
C SER A 6 -8.34 -10.55 -5.10
N LEU A 7 -7.57 -11.52 -4.59
CA LEU A 7 -6.49 -12.19 -5.30
C LEU A 7 -6.79 -13.66 -5.60
N ASP A 8 -7.88 -14.19 -5.06
CA ASP A 8 -8.30 -15.59 -5.18
C ASP A 8 -9.53 -15.78 -6.08
N GLY A 9 -9.99 -14.73 -6.76
CA GLY A 9 -11.14 -14.78 -7.67
C GLY A 9 -12.51 -14.70 -6.98
N GLU A 10 -12.53 -14.70 -5.64
CA GLU A 10 -13.75 -14.53 -4.86
C GLU A 10 -14.19 -13.06 -4.78
N ARG A 11 -15.38 -12.82 -4.25
CA ARG A 11 -15.79 -11.46 -3.87
C ARG A 11 -14.89 -10.94 -2.75
N VAL A 12 -14.66 -9.62 -2.69
CA VAL A 12 -13.89 -8.99 -1.59
C VAL A 12 -14.44 -9.34 -0.20
N ALA A 13 -15.75 -9.54 -0.09
CA ALA A 13 -16.40 -9.95 1.16
C ALA A 13 -16.01 -11.37 1.61
N ASP A 14 -15.71 -12.27 0.67
CA ASP A 14 -15.53 -13.71 0.92
C ASP A 14 -14.07 -14.16 0.75
N SER A 15 -13.25 -13.34 0.08
CA SER A 15 -11.86 -13.62 -0.24
C SER A 15 -10.97 -13.82 1.00
N SER A 16 -10.11 -14.82 0.91
CA SER A 16 -9.07 -15.14 1.88
C SER A 16 -7.79 -14.30 1.68
N LYS A 17 -7.61 -13.74 0.47
CA LYS A 17 -6.41 -12.98 0.08
C LYS A 17 -6.82 -11.68 -0.61
N LEU A 18 -6.63 -10.57 0.09
CA LEU A 18 -6.98 -9.24 -0.39
C LEU A 18 -5.73 -8.40 -0.63
N LEU A 19 -5.63 -7.81 -1.82
CA LEU A 19 -4.67 -6.76 -2.13
C LEU A 19 -5.27 -5.40 -1.80
N LEU A 20 -4.59 -4.66 -0.95
CA LEU A 20 -4.92 -3.29 -0.62
C LEU A 20 -3.94 -2.36 -1.35
N ILE A 21 -4.51 -1.45 -2.13
CA ILE A 21 -3.78 -0.52 -2.98
C ILE A 21 -3.99 0.88 -2.43
N PHE A 22 -2.94 1.44 -1.83
CA PHE A 22 -2.91 2.81 -1.34
C PHE A 22 -2.07 3.67 -2.28
N ALA A 23 -2.72 4.22 -3.31
CA ALA A 23 -2.09 5.05 -4.32
C ALA A 23 -1.94 6.50 -3.84
N THR A 24 -0.71 7.00 -3.88
CA THR A 24 -0.32 8.39 -3.68
C THR A 24 0.45 8.91 -4.89
N ASP A 25 0.70 10.22 -4.95
CA ASP A 25 1.45 10.83 -6.05
C ASP A 25 2.84 10.21 -6.17
N ALA A 26 3.29 9.98 -7.41
CA ALA A 26 4.59 9.43 -7.71
C ALA A 26 5.28 10.30 -8.76
N ARG A 27 6.55 10.64 -8.54
CA ARG A 27 7.35 11.47 -9.44
C ARG A 27 8.76 10.94 -9.56
N ASN A 28 9.42 11.13 -10.69
CA ASN A 28 10.85 10.85 -10.79
C ASN A 28 11.66 11.84 -9.93
N THR A 29 12.87 11.44 -9.58
CA THR A 29 13.84 12.34 -8.94
C THR A 29 14.16 13.49 -9.90
N ASP A 30 14.13 14.73 -9.39
CA ASP A 30 14.36 15.96 -10.17
C ASP A 30 13.38 16.18 -11.34
N MET A 31 12.16 15.64 -11.27
CA MET A 31 11.08 15.98 -12.19
C MET A 31 10.69 17.45 -12.02
N VAL A 32 10.53 18.17 -13.14
CA VAL A 32 10.18 19.60 -13.16
C VAL A 32 8.91 19.81 -13.97
N PHE A 33 8.01 20.62 -13.43
CA PHE A 33 6.79 21.07 -14.10
C PHE A 33 6.96 22.50 -14.63
N ALA A 34 6.38 22.76 -15.79
CA ALA A 34 6.37 24.10 -16.39
C ALA A 34 5.34 25.04 -15.74
N ASP A 35 4.39 24.45 -14.99
CA ASP A 35 3.27 25.16 -14.37
C ASP A 35 3.15 24.80 -12.89
N ASN A 36 2.48 25.70 -12.14
CA ASN A 36 2.29 25.56 -10.70
C ASN A 36 1.24 24.51 -10.31
N GLU A 37 0.45 24.05 -11.27
CA GLU A 37 -0.58 23.02 -11.05
C GLU A 37 -0.04 21.61 -11.30
N GLU A 38 1.25 21.49 -11.62
CA GLU A 38 1.95 20.23 -11.94
C GLU A 38 1.28 19.43 -13.07
N LYS A 39 0.75 20.12 -14.09
CA LYS A 39 0.04 19.48 -15.22
C LYS A 39 0.92 19.19 -16.42
N THR A 40 1.93 20.01 -16.65
CA THR A 40 2.81 19.95 -17.82
C THR A 40 4.24 19.68 -17.39
N VAL A 41 4.73 18.49 -17.72
CA VAL A 41 6.12 18.10 -17.40
C VAL A 41 7.06 18.81 -18.38
N SER A 42 8.02 19.58 -17.86
CA SER A 42 9.11 20.19 -18.65
C SER A 42 10.35 19.30 -18.69
N SER A 43 10.59 18.54 -17.61
CA SER A 43 11.64 17.53 -17.52
C SER A 43 11.16 16.35 -16.70
N PHE A 44 11.32 15.14 -17.24
CA PHE A 44 10.96 13.91 -16.53
C PHE A 44 11.96 13.50 -15.45
N GLY A 45 13.08 14.23 -15.26
CA GLY A 45 14.08 13.89 -14.26
C GLY A 45 14.72 12.51 -14.50
N THR A 46 15.04 11.80 -13.41
CA THR A 46 15.67 10.47 -13.46
C THR A 46 15.04 9.49 -12.47
N LEU A 47 15.19 8.20 -12.75
CA LEU A 47 14.90 7.15 -11.77
C LEU A 47 15.90 7.23 -10.59
N PRO A 48 15.50 6.87 -9.37
CA PRO A 48 14.27 6.19 -9.00
C PRO A 48 13.06 7.13 -8.86
N VAL A 49 11.86 6.53 -8.95
CA VAL A 49 10.59 7.19 -8.63
C VAL A 49 10.49 7.44 -7.11
N GLN A 50 10.11 8.65 -6.74
CA GLN A 50 9.73 9.09 -5.41
C GLN A 50 8.22 8.97 -5.24
N ILE A 51 7.79 8.23 -4.22
CA ILE A 51 6.38 8.12 -3.84
C ILE A 51 6.12 9.10 -2.71
N LYS A 52 5.08 9.93 -2.84
CA LYS A 52 4.65 10.85 -1.80
C LYS A 52 4.17 10.06 -0.59
N VAL A 53 4.74 10.37 0.56
CA VAL A 53 4.32 9.79 1.82
C VAL A 53 2.88 10.24 2.15
N GLY A 54 2.03 9.29 2.49
CA GLY A 54 0.66 9.51 2.92
C GLY A 54 0.24 8.48 3.96
N HIS A 55 -0.82 8.77 4.70
CA HIS A 55 -1.41 7.85 5.65
C HIS A 55 -2.91 7.76 5.41
N VAL A 56 -3.51 6.63 5.76
CA VAL A 56 -4.97 6.46 5.72
C VAL A 56 -5.42 5.50 6.82
N TRP A 57 -6.50 5.88 7.51
CA TRP A 57 -7.20 4.98 8.42
C TRP A 57 -8.13 4.07 7.62
N PHE A 58 -7.96 2.77 7.80
CA PHE A 58 -8.71 1.76 7.08
C PHE A 58 -9.41 0.81 8.05
N LYS A 59 -10.72 0.65 7.85
CA LYS A 59 -11.52 -0.30 8.61
C LYS A 59 -12.27 -1.24 7.66
N MET A 60 -12.23 -2.54 7.97
CA MET A 60 -13.00 -3.57 7.29
C MET A 60 -13.62 -4.52 8.31
N PRO A 61 -14.91 -4.85 8.19
CA PRO A 61 -15.53 -5.88 9.01
C PRO A 61 -14.98 -7.26 8.60
N ILE A 62 -14.05 -7.79 9.39
CA ILE A 62 -13.50 -9.14 9.26
C ILE A 62 -13.73 -9.84 10.59
N ASN A 63 -14.42 -10.97 10.60
CA ASN A 63 -14.78 -11.73 11.81
C ASN A 63 -13.92 -12.99 12.01
N THR A 64 -12.84 -13.12 11.24
CA THR A 64 -11.86 -14.20 11.33
C THR A 64 -10.50 -13.63 11.70
N ALA A 65 -9.58 -14.50 12.10
CA ALA A 65 -8.20 -14.09 12.28
C ALA A 65 -7.66 -13.53 10.95
N TRP A 66 -6.73 -12.58 11.03
CA TRP A 66 -6.17 -11.93 9.87
C TRP A 66 -4.71 -11.54 10.08
N ARG A 67 -4.00 -11.42 8.97
CA ARG A 67 -2.61 -11.00 8.89
C ARG A 67 -2.50 -9.89 7.85
N LEU A 68 -1.75 -8.84 8.19
CA LEU A 68 -1.41 -7.76 7.29
C LEU A 68 0.10 -7.79 7.05
N SER A 69 0.47 -7.94 5.78
CA SER A 69 1.85 -7.96 5.31
C SER A 69 2.16 -6.67 4.56
N PRO A 70 2.85 -5.72 5.23
CA PRO A 70 3.46 -4.57 4.60
C PRO A 70 4.93 -4.82 4.26
N PRO A 71 5.44 -4.18 3.21
CA PRO A 71 4.82 -3.93 1.93
C PRO A 71 5.00 -5.09 0.95
N VAL A 72 4.12 -5.19 -0.04
CA VAL A 72 4.44 -5.94 -1.26
C VAL A 72 5.35 -5.06 -2.10
N GLY A 73 6.57 -5.53 -2.38
CA GLY A 73 7.51 -4.81 -3.23
C GLY A 73 6.97 -4.64 -4.64
N LEU A 74 7.51 -3.69 -5.41
CA LEU A 74 7.17 -3.54 -6.84
C LEU A 74 7.63 -4.76 -7.67
N ASP A 75 8.49 -5.60 -7.10
CA ASP A 75 8.89 -6.91 -7.61
C ASP A 75 7.88 -8.03 -7.32
N GLY A 76 6.79 -7.73 -6.60
CA GLY A 76 5.76 -8.69 -6.21
C GLY A 76 6.14 -9.54 -4.99
N VAL A 77 7.28 -9.30 -4.35
CA VAL A 77 7.69 -10.05 -3.15
C VAL A 77 6.89 -9.59 -1.95
N VAL A 78 6.19 -10.52 -1.32
CA VAL A 78 5.42 -10.29 -0.09
C VAL A 78 6.35 -10.41 1.11
N GLN A 79 6.44 -9.33 1.90
CA GLN A 79 7.17 -9.35 3.16
C GLN A 79 6.41 -10.11 4.25
N PRO A 80 7.08 -10.58 5.31
CA PRO A 80 6.40 -11.23 6.43
C PRO A 80 5.30 -10.34 7.04
N PRO A 81 4.23 -10.94 7.60
CA PRO A 81 3.20 -10.18 8.30
C PRO A 81 3.80 -9.31 9.41
N ALA A 82 3.47 -8.02 9.40
CA ALA A 82 3.89 -7.10 10.45
C ALA A 82 2.81 -6.87 11.52
N ILE A 83 1.55 -7.08 11.15
CA ILE A 83 0.40 -6.88 12.03
C ILE A 83 -0.54 -8.08 11.88
N THR A 84 -1.12 -8.53 12.98
CA THR A 84 -2.10 -9.62 13.02
C THR A 84 -3.26 -9.24 13.93
N GLY A 85 -4.44 -9.80 13.67
CA GLY A 85 -5.60 -9.69 14.56
C GLY A 85 -6.38 -11.00 14.60
N ASP A 86 -7.18 -11.19 15.65
CA ASP A 86 -8.01 -12.38 15.85
C ASP A 86 -9.42 -12.26 15.22
N GLY A 87 -9.77 -11.06 14.75
CA GLY A 87 -11.08 -10.75 14.15
C GLY A 87 -12.11 -10.16 15.11
N THR A 88 -11.82 -10.04 16.41
CA THR A 88 -12.78 -9.57 17.41
C THR A 88 -13.24 -8.13 17.15
N ASP A 89 -12.33 -7.24 16.75
CA ASP A 89 -12.60 -5.82 16.46
C ASP A 89 -12.69 -5.50 14.96
N GLY A 90 -12.69 -6.52 14.11
CA GLY A 90 -12.44 -6.34 12.68
C GLY A 90 -10.98 -6.04 12.36
N LEU A 91 -10.74 -5.63 11.12
CA LEU A 91 -9.49 -5.00 10.72
C LEU A 91 -9.65 -3.49 10.90
N ASN A 92 -8.84 -2.89 11.75
CA ASN A 92 -8.80 -1.45 11.97
C ASN A 92 -7.35 -1.00 12.13
N VAL A 93 -6.77 -0.44 11.06
CA VAL A 93 -5.35 -0.13 10.99
C VAL A 93 -5.12 1.23 10.34
N GLU A 94 -4.07 1.91 10.78
CA GLU A 94 -3.48 3.01 10.03
C GLU A 94 -2.47 2.43 9.03
N LEU A 95 -2.67 2.76 7.76
CA LEU A 95 -1.75 2.39 6.70
C LEU A 95 -0.83 3.55 6.42
N TRP A 96 0.47 3.29 6.43
CA TRP A 96 1.50 4.26 6.10
C TRP A 96 2.40 3.69 5.02
N ASN A 97 2.59 4.43 3.93
CA ASN A 97 3.45 4.00 2.81
C ASN A 97 4.94 4.37 2.99
N ASN A 98 5.32 4.96 4.13
CA ASN A 98 6.71 5.28 4.42
C ASN A 98 7.48 4.07 4.95
N ALA A 99 7.64 3.03 4.14
CA ALA A 99 8.40 1.85 4.54
C ALA A 99 9.91 2.13 4.71
N SER A 100 10.40 3.29 4.26
CA SER A 100 11.79 3.74 4.44
C SER A 100 12.19 3.96 5.90
N VAL A 101 11.24 4.11 6.83
CA VAL A 101 11.53 4.24 8.27
C VAL A 101 11.65 2.89 8.99
N LEU A 102 11.42 1.78 8.30
CA LEU A 102 11.55 0.44 8.89
C LEU A 102 13.04 0.06 9.04
N PRO A 103 13.41 -0.77 10.05
CA PRO A 103 14.80 -1.16 10.29
C PRO A 103 15.50 -1.82 9.09
N ASN A 104 14.76 -2.58 8.29
CA ASN A 104 15.20 -3.16 7.02
C ASN A 104 14.21 -2.70 5.94
N PRO A 105 14.37 -1.50 5.38
CA PRO A 105 13.35 -0.89 4.55
C PRO A 105 13.28 -1.61 3.20
N PRO A 106 12.15 -2.24 2.85
CA PRO A 106 11.94 -2.88 1.56
C PRO A 106 11.71 -1.89 0.40
N GLY A 107 11.88 -0.59 0.64
CA GLY A 107 11.55 0.50 -0.27
C GLY A 107 10.11 0.99 -0.13
N PRO A 108 9.77 2.17 -0.69
CA PRO A 108 8.42 2.72 -0.63
C PRO A 108 7.44 1.78 -1.38
N THR A 109 6.20 1.72 -0.91
CA THR A 109 5.16 0.86 -1.51
C THR A 109 3.85 1.60 -1.73
N THR A 110 2.97 1.00 -2.51
CA THR A 110 1.54 1.32 -2.52
C THR A 110 0.68 0.09 -2.25
N TYR A 111 1.28 -1.05 -1.90
CA TYR A 111 0.63 -2.36 -1.85
C TYR A 111 0.80 -3.05 -0.50
N PHE A 112 -0.31 -3.57 0.01
CA PHE A 112 -0.36 -4.33 1.25
C PHE A 112 -1.20 -5.59 1.03
N LEU A 113 -0.79 -6.71 1.61
CA LEU A 113 -1.55 -7.96 1.54
C LEU A 113 -2.27 -8.19 2.86
N ILE A 114 -3.58 -8.43 2.79
CA ILE A 114 -4.38 -8.93 3.90
C ILE A 114 -4.70 -10.39 3.63
N GLU A 115 -4.39 -11.26 4.59
CA GLU A 115 -4.77 -12.67 4.57
C GLU A 115 -5.74 -12.93 5.72
N ARG A 116 -6.89 -13.53 5.42
CA ARG A 116 -7.84 -14.05 6.41
C ARG A 116 -7.48 -15.51 6.71
N VAL A 117 -7.49 -15.88 7.98
CA VAL A 117 -7.02 -17.16 8.52
C VAL A 117 -8.17 -17.91 9.15
#